data_AF-A0A1C7M8P5-F1
#
_entry.id   AF-A0A1C7M8P5-F1
#
_cell.length_a   1.000
_cell.length_b   1.000
_cell.length_c   1.000
_cell.angle_alpha   90.00
_cell.angle_beta   90.00
_cell.angle_gamma   90.00
#
_symmetry.space_group_name_H-M   'P 1'
#
loop_
_entity.id
_entity.type
_entity.pdbx_description
1 polymer ?
#
loop_
_entity_poly.entity_id
_entity_poly.type
_entity_poly.pdbx_seq_one_letter_code
_entity_poly.pdbx_strand_id
1 'polypeptide(L)'
;MADVPLDLTLQMAPVSQTPGERIYVHGSIYDSFVSKFVELTKKYKLGDPTLPDTNLGPVVSIASAERIRKQVADAINAGAKALIPEDLFPAAKVGTAFVAPQVLVDVNHSMDVMMEETFGPVVGIQKVSSDEEAISLMNDSPYGLTASIWTNAAAHPESEAAFLAIMDKLQTGTVFLNRCDALDPALAWTGVKDSGRGVSLSKFGYDQLTRAKSVHMKIVTA
;
A
#
# COMPACT_ATOMS: atom_id res chain seq x y z
N MET A 1 -8.16 4.22 32.17
CA MET A 1 -7.67 4.48 30.82
C MET A 1 -6.26 3.94 30.77
N ALA A 2 -6.12 2.66 30.47
CA ALA A 2 -4.83 1.99 30.40
C ALA A 2 -4.53 1.80 28.91
N ASP A 3 -3.31 2.14 28.51
CA ASP A 3 -2.73 1.81 27.21
C ASP A 3 -2.93 0.33 26.92
N VAL A 4 -3.89 0.02 26.04
CA VAL A 4 -3.93 -1.27 25.36
C VAL A 4 -3.20 -1.04 24.04
N PRO A 5 -2.00 -1.61 23.84
CA PRO A 5 -1.27 -1.41 22.60
C PRO A 5 -2.13 -1.97 21.46
N LEU A 6 -2.60 -1.09 20.59
CA LEU A 6 -3.29 -1.46 19.36
C LEU A 6 -2.26 -2.22 18.50
N ASP A 7 -2.55 -3.48 18.21
CA ASP A 7 -1.78 -4.30 17.25
C ASP A 7 -2.08 -3.83 15.82
N LEU A 8 -1.69 -2.58 15.53
CA LEU A 8 -1.77 -1.96 14.22
C LEU A 8 -0.74 -2.61 13.31
N THR A 9 -1.25 -3.51 12.48
CA THR A 9 -0.50 -4.09 11.38
C THR A 9 -0.98 -3.39 10.11
N LEU A 10 -0.10 -3.01 9.19
CA LEU A 10 -0.51 -2.48 7.89
C LEU A 10 0.08 -3.43 6.84
N GLN A 11 -0.72 -4.23 6.15
CA GLN A 11 -0.21 -5.24 5.21
C GLN A 11 -0.80 -5.15 3.80
N MET A 12 0.07 -5.48 2.84
CA MET A 12 0.00 -5.52 1.38
C MET A 12 -0.72 -6.73 0.75
N ALA A 13 -1.29 -6.51 -0.45
CA ALA A 13 -1.63 -7.52 -1.45
C ALA A 13 -0.60 -7.51 -2.60
N PRO A 14 -0.27 -8.67 -3.22
CA PRO A 14 0.72 -8.75 -4.28
C PRO A 14 0.14 -8.30 -5.64
N VAL A 15 0.80 -7.32 -6.26
CA VAL A 15 0.66 -6.92 -7.68
C VAL A 15 -0.73 -6.37 -8.05
N SER A 16 -1.01 -5.14 -7.63
CA SER A 16 -2.14 -4.34 -8.11
C SER A 16 -1.71 -2.92 -8.45
N GLN A 17 -2.57 -2.13 -9.12
CA GLN A 17 -2.32 -0.70 -9.41
C GLN A 17 -2.16 0.16 -8.13
N THR A 18 -2.34 -0.42 -6.95
CA THR A 18 -2.10 0.19 -5.64
C THR A 18 -1.17 -0.67 -4.79
N PRO A 19 0.13 -0.73 -5.11
CA PRO A 19 1.08 -1.37 -4.23
C PRO A 19 1.20 -0.52 -2.95
N GLY A 20 0.79 -1.07 -1.81
CA GLY A 20 1.16 -0.57 -0.48
C GLY A 20 2.66 -0.75 -0.22
N GLU A 21 3.49 0.10 -0.81
CA GLU A 21 4.96 -0.05 -0.76
C GLU A 21 5.56 0.29 0.61
N ARG A 22 4.75 0.82 1.51
CA ARG A 22 5.14 1.31 2.84
C ARG A 22 4.24 0.73 3.90
N ILE A 23 4.85 0.13 4.91
CA ILE A 23 4.17 -0.50 6.03
C ILE A 23 4.67 0.16 7.32
N TYR A 24 3.75 0.69 8.12
CA TYR A 24 4.06 1.14 9.48
C TYR A 24 3.53 0.14 10.48
N VAL A 25 4.35 -0.27 11.44
CA VAL A 25 4.00 -1.31 12.40
C VAL A 25 4.34 -0.83 13.80
N HIS A 26 3.37 -0.98 14.71
CA HIS A 26 3.56 -0.59 16.09
C HIS A 26 4.69 -1.39 16.77
N GLY A 27 5.48 -0.72 17.61
CA GLY A 27 6.67 -1.28 18.23
C GLY A 27 6.44 -2.53 19.07
N SER A 28 5.22 -2.76 19.57
CA SER A 28 4.85 -3.97 20.34
C SER A 28 4.89 -5.25 19.52
N ILE A 29 4.66 -5.18 18.20
CA ILE A 29 4.56 -6.34 17.31
C ILE A 29 5.56 -6.33 16.16
N TYR A 30 6.35 -5.27 16.01
CA TYR A 30 7.26 -5.04 14.90
C TYR A 30 8.14 -6.27 14.57
N ASP A 31 8.88 -6.80 15.54
CA ASP A 31 9.82 -7.89 15.29
C ASP A 31 9.12 -9.18 14.85
N SER A 32 7.99 -9.52 15.49
CA SER A 32 7.17 -10.68 15.15
C SER A 32 6.54 -10.52 13.77
N PHE A 33 6.06 -9.32 13.44
CA PHE A 33 5.50 -9.01 12.12
C PHE A 33 6.56 -9.14 11.02
N VAL A 34 7.71 -8.48 11.17
CA VAL A 34 8.81 -8.52 10.19
C VAL A 34 9.26 -9.96 9.96
N SER A 35 9.45 -10.73 11.03
CA SER A 35 9.84 -12.14 10.92
C SER A 35 8.83 -12.95 10.10
N LYS A 36 7.53 -12.86 10.43
CA LYS A 36 6.47 -13.57 9.70
C LYS A 36 6.34 -13.11 8.25
N PHE A 37 6.47 -11.80 8.00
CA PHE A 37 6.41 -11.23 6.67
C PHE A 37 7.55 -11.75 5.80
N VAL A 38 8.78 -11.77 6.32
CA VAL A 38 9.95 -12.33 5.63
C VAL A 38 9.75 -13.81 5.31
N GLU A 39 9.27 -14.61 6.26
CA GLU A 39 9.01 -16.04 6.06
C GLU A 39 7.91 -16.31 5.01
N LEU A 40 6.92 -15.42 4.88
CA LEU A 40 5.95 -15.49 3.79
C LEU A 40 6.58 -15.10 2.46
N THR A 41 7.36 -14.03 2.41
CA THR A 41 8.01 -13.55 1.18
C THR A 41 8.98 -14.59 0.58
N LYS A 42 9.70 -15.34 1.42
CA LYS A 42 10.58 -16.43 0.97
C LYS A 42 9.85 -17.56 0.24
N LYS A 43 8.52 -17.68 0.37
CA LYS A 43 7.71 -18.72 -0.28
C LYS A 43 7.29 -18.36 -1.69
N TYR A 44 7.52 -17.13 -2.15
CA TYR A 44 7.25 -16.77 -3.54
C TYR A 44 8.15 -17.56 -4.49
N LYS A 45 7.59 -17.94 -5.64
CA LYS A 45 8.22 -18.63 -6.75
C LYS A 45 8.27 -17.67 -7.93
N LEU A 46 9.41 -17.00 -8.09
CA LEU A 46 9.68 -16.08 -9.20
C LEU A 46 9.98 -16.88 -10.48
N GLY A 47 9.19 -16.69 -11.52
CA GLY A 47 9.34 -17.47 -12.74
C GLY A 47 8.38 -17.12 -13.87
N ASP A 48 8.30 -18.03 -14.85
CA ASP A 48 7.42 -17.89 -16.01
C ASP A 48 5.94 -17.87 -15.56
N PRO A 49 5.18 -16.81 -15.87
CA PRO A 49 3.80 -16.66 -15.44
C PRO A 49 2.83 -17.66 -16.09
N THR A 50 3.26 -18.39 -17.12
CA THR A 50 2.46 -19.46 -17.74
C THR A 50 2.50 -20.77 -16.95
N LEU A 51 3.43 -20.91 -16.00
CA LEU A 51 3.54 -22.09 -15.16
C LEU A 51 2.59 -22.01 -13.96
N PRO A 52 1.87 -23.10 -13.62
CA PRO A 52 0.85 -23.08 -12.56
C PRO A 52 1.42 -22.85 -11.16
N ASP A 53 2.69 -23.17 -10.97
CA ASP A 53 3.38 -23.01 -9.69
C ASP A 53 3.99 -21.61 -9.49
N THR A 54 4.04 -20.79 -10.54
CA THR A 54 4.58 -19.42 -10.45
C THR A 54 3.55 -18.52 -9.78
N ASN A 55 3.98 -17.80 -8.74
CA ASN A 55 3.14 -16.82 -8.05
C ASN A 55 3.77 -15.41 -8.01
N LEU A 56 4.95 -15.24 -8.63
CA LEU A 56 5.57 -13.95 -8.87
C LEU A 56 6.14 -13.93 -10.29
N GLY A 57 5.60 -13.06 -11.14
CA GLY A 57 6.04 -12.87 -12.52
C GLY A 57 7.13 -11.81 -12.68
N PRO A 58 7.57 -11.53 -13.92
CA PRO A 58 8.45 -10.41 -14.20
C PRO A 58 7.70 -9.07 -14.02
N VAL A 59 8.45 -7.99 -13.81
CA VAL A 59 7.91 -6.63 -13.96
C VAL A 59 7.77 -6.26 -15.44
N VAL A 60 7.15 -5.12 -15.73
CA VAL A 60 6.75 -4.73 -17.09
C VAL A 60 7.90 -4.61 -18.09
N SER A 61 9.11 -4.27 -17.64
CA SER A 61 10.27 -4.07 -18.51
C SER A 61 11.61 -4.20 -17.79
N ILE A 62 12.69 -4.36 -18.55
CA ILE A 62 14.07 -4.34 -18.01
C ILE A 62 14.38 -2.98 -17.36
N ALA A 63 13.96 -1.87 -17.96
CA ALA A 63 14.15 -0.54 -17.40
C ALA A 63 13.42 -0.36 -16.05
N SER A 64 12.21 -0.89 -15.92
CA SER A 64 11.50 -0.95 -14.63
C SER A 64 12.29 -1.77 -13.60
N ALA A 65 12.79 -2.94 -14.01
CA ALA A 65 13.60 -3.79 -13.14
C ALA A 65 14.91 -3.11 -12.70
N GLU A 66 15.58 -2.36 -13.57
CA GLU A 66 16.77 -1.57 -13.23
C GLU A 66 16.46 -0.46 -12.23
N ARG A 67 15.35 0.28 -12.42
CA ARG A 67 14.91 1.31 -11.49
C ARG A 67 14.63 0.74 -10.09
N ILE A 68 13.93 -0.39 -10.02
CA ILE A 68 13.62 -1.05 -8.74
C ILE A 68 14.90 -1.47 -8.03
N ARG A 69 15.83 -2.13 -8.74
CA ARG A 69 17.13 -2.54 -8.17
C ARG A 69 17.93 -1.32 -7.69
N LYS A 70 17.88 -0.21 -8.44
CA LYS A 70 18.53 1.05 -8.04
C LYS A 70 17.96 1.60 -6.74
N GLN A 71 16.63 1.70 -6.62
CA GLN A 71 15.99 2.19 -5.38
C GLN A 71 16.31 1.31 -4.17
N VAL A 72 16.36 -0.02 -4.34
CA VAL A 72 16.79 -0.94 -3.29
C VAL A 72 18.24 -0.68 -2.88
N ALA A 73 19.15 -0.56 -3.86
CA ALA A 73 20.56 -0.31 -3.61
C ALA A 73 20.78 1.06 -2.92
N ASP A 74 20.07 2.10 -3.35
CA ASP A 74 20.13 3.44 -2.75
C ASP A 74 19.63 3.42 -1.30
N ALA A 75 18.54 2.72 -1.02
CA ALA A 75 18.03 2.55 0.33
C ALA A 75 19.04 1.83 1.24
N ILE A 76 19.68 0.75 0.75
CA ILE A 76 20.73 0.04 1.49
C ILE A 76 21.93 0.97 1.77
N ASN A 77 22.35 1.75 0.77
CA ASN A 77 23.43 2.73 0.93
C ASN A 77 23.07 3.84 1.94
N ALA A 78 21.78 4.16 2.07
CA ALA A 78 21.27 5.11 3.05
C ALA A 78 21.03 4.51 4.45
N GLY A 79 21.30 3.21 4.65
CA GLY A 79 21.22 2.53 5.94
C GLY A 79 20.07 1.54 6.11
N ALA A 80 19.23 1.34 5.09
CA ALA A 80 18.22 0.29 5.13
C ALA A 80 18.86 -1.10 5.10
N LYS A 81 18.13 -2.09 5.60
CA LYS A 81 18.53 -3.49 5.58
C LYS A 81 17.58 -4.33 4.75
N ALA A 82 18.10 -4.97 3.72
CA ALA A 82 17.39 -5.99 2.96
C ALA A 82 17.37 -7.32 3.72
N LEU A 83 16.17 -7.91 3.83
CA LEU A 83 15.94 -9.14 4.60
C LEU A 83 15.73 -10.39 3.73
N ILE A 84 15.62 -10.23 2.41
CA ILE A 84 15.44 -11.35 1.48
C ILE A 84 16.77 -11.65 0.78
N PRO A 85 17.37 -12.83 0.99
CA PRO A 85 18.55 -13.25 0.25
C PRO A 85 18.25 -13.38 -1.26
N GLU A 86 19.11 -12.80 -2.10
CA GLU A 86 18.92 -12.82 -3.57
C GLU A 86 19.07 -14.22 -4.18
N ASP A 87 19.85 -15.09 -3.56
CA ASP A 87 20.10 -16.47 -4.01
C ASP A 87 18.86 -17.37 -3.96
N LEU A 88 17.85 -17.01 -3.16
CA LEU A 88 16.54 -17.66 -3.17
C LEU A 88 15.76 -17.41 -4.48
N PHE A 89 16.14 -16.40 -5.26
CA PHE A 89 15.44 -15.98 -6.47
C PHE A 89 16.38 -15.94 -7.68
N PRO A 90 16.94 -17.08 -8.13
CA PRO A 90 17.97 -17.13 -9.18
C PRO A 90 17.50 -16.64 -10.55
N ALA A 91 16.19 -16.53 -10.77
CA ALA A 91 15.61 -15.93 -11.96
C ALA A 91 15.83 -14.40 -12.03
N ALA A 92 16.05 -13.74 -10.88
CA ALA A 92 16.16 -12.28 -10.75
C ALA A 92 17.50 -11.72 -11.25
N LYS A 93 17.87 -12.00 -12.49
CA LYS A 93 19.18 -11.62 -13.04
C LYS A 93 19.18 -10.20 -13.57
N VAL A 94 20.29 -9.50 -13.39
CA VAL A 94 20.57 -8.21 -14.06
C VAL A 94 20.40 -8.36 -15.58
N GLY A 95 19.83 -7.35 -16.22
CA GLY A 95 19.49 -7.39 -17.65
C GLY A 95 18.20 -8.15 -17.97
N THR A 96 17.46 -8.63 -16.95
CA THR A 96 16.13 -9.23 -17.12
C THR A 96 15.06 -8.41 -16.40
N ALA A 97 13.81 -8.61 -16.82
CA ALA A 97 12.63 -8.05 -16.16
C ALA A 97 12.22 -8.81 -14.88
N PHE A 98 12.95 -9.84 -14.46
CA PHE A 98 12.69 -10.56 -13.21
C PHE A 98 13.38 -9.87 -12.05
N VAL A 99 12.62 -9.51 -11.01
CA VAL A 99 13.13 -8.83 -9.81
C VAL A 99 12.80 -9.68 -8.60
N ALA A 100 13.80 -9.92 -7.74
CA ALA A 100 13.59 -10.62 -6.49
C ALA A 100 12.74 -9.75 -5.55
N PRO A 101 11.77 -10.33 -4.83
CA PRO A 101 11.03 -9.56 -3.85
C PRO A 101 11.97 -9.13 -2.72
N GLN A 102 11.78 -7.91 -2.20
CA GLN A 102 12.58 -7.40 -1.10
C GLN A 102 11.74 -6.83 0.03
N VAL A 103 12.20 -7.10 1.24
CA VAL A 103 11.66 -6.55 2.48
C VAL A 103 12.77 -5.71 3.09
N LEU A 104 12.56 -4.40 3.11
CA LEU A 104 13.50 -3.44 3.66
C LEU A 104 13.04 -3.00 5.05
N VAL A 105 13.93 -3.08 6.01
CA VAL A 105 13.75 -2.52 7.36
C VAL A 105 14.78 -1.42 7.59
N ASP A 106 14.67 -0.71 8.72
CA ASP A 106 15.50 0.45 9.04
C ASP A 106 15.37 1.56 7.97
N VAL A 107 14.21 1.58 7.30
CA VAL A 107 13.82 2.58 6.31
C VAL A 107 13.23 3.81 6.98
N ASN A 108 13.35 4.96 6.32
CA ASN A 108 12.70 6.19 6.75
C ASN A 108 12.40 7.09 5.53
N HIS A 109 11.71 8.20 5.77
CA HIS A 109 11.19 9.11 4.75
C HIS A 109 12.27 9.92 4.00
N SER A 110 13.54 9.83 4.38
CA SER A 110 14.65 10.37 3.57
C SER A 110 15.06 9.43 2.42
N MET A 111 14.48 8.22 2.35
CA MET A 111 14.80 7.22 1.33
C MET A 111 13.71 7.18 0.26
N ASP A 112 14.11 7.14 -1.01
CA ASP A 112 13.17 7.12 -2.14
C ASP A 112 12.17 5.97 -2.06
N VAL A 113 12.56 4.80 -1.51
CA VAL A 113 11.65 3.66 -1.33
C VAL A 113 10.45 3.95 -0.39
N MET A 114 10.55 5.01 0.43
CA MET A 114 9.47 5.47 1.32
C MET A 114 8.74 6.71 0.79
N MET A 115 9.13 7.29 -0.34
CA MET A 115 8.55 8.54 -0.86
C MET A 115 8.06 8.43 -2.31
N GLU A 116 8.72 7.59 -3.11
CA GLU A 116 8.46 7.43 -4.54
C GLU A 116 7.92 6.03 -4.85
N GLU A 117 6.98 5.96 -5.80
CA GLU A 117 6.40 4.67 -6.19
C GLU A 117 7.42 3.78 -6.92
N THR A 118 7.72 2.63 -6.34
CA THR A 118 8.66 1.61 -6.83
C THR A 118 8.05 0.74 -7.93
N PHE A 119 6.74 0.51 -7.92
CA PHE A 119 6.02 -0.38 -8.84
C PHE A 119 6.70 -1.74 -9.02
N GLY A 120 7.22 -2.29 -7.93
CA GLY A 120 8.01 -3.49 -7.90
C GLY A 120 7.71 -4.33 -6.66
N PRO A 121 8.25 -5.55 -6.59
CA PRO A 121 8.03 -6.44 -5.46
C PRO A 121 8.89 -6.02 -4.24
N VAL A 122 8.87 -4.74 -3.87
CA VAL A 122 9.67 -4.18 -2.76
C VAL A 122 8.74 -3.53 -1.75
N VAL A 123 9.03 -3.73 -0.47
CA VAL A 123 8.28 -3.08 0.61
C VAL A 123 9.23 -2.56 1.69
N GLY A 124 8.99 -1.33 2.14
CA GLY A 124 9.61 -0.76 3.33
C GLY A 124 8.74 -0.97 4.55
N ILE A 125 9.30 -1.51 5.63
CA ILE A 125 8.63 -1.67 6.93
C ILE A 125 9.30 -0.73 7.93
N GLN A 126 8.56 0.25 8.41
CA GLN A 126 9.02 1.23 9.38
C GLN A 126 8.30 1.04 10.72
N LYS A 127 9.08 1.01 11.81
CA LYS A 127 8.55 0.93 13.18
C LYS A 127 7.97 2.27 13.60
N VAL A 128 6.83 2.25 14.28
CA VAL A 128 6.19 3.42 14.91
C VAL A 128 5.86 3.13 16.37
N SER A 129 5.72 4.19 17.15
CA SER A 129 5.49 4.17 18.60
C SER A 129 4.09 4.60 19.01
N SER A 130 3.32 5.23 18.10
CA SER A 130 1.92 5.59 18.32
C SER A 130 1.14 5.74 17.01
N ASP A 131 -0.19 5.84 17.14
CA ASP A 131 -1.10 6.11 16.03
C ASP A 131 -0.85 7.49 15.42
N GLU A 132 -0.53 8.50 16.23
CA GLU A 132 -0.21 9.86 15.77
C GLU A 132 1.05 9.88 14.91
N GLU A 133 2.08 9.14 15.31
CA GLU A 133 3.30 8.99 14.51
C GLU A 133 2.98 8.30 13.18
N ALA A 134 2.20 7.21 13.21
CA ALA A 134 1.78 6.49 12.02
C ALA A 134 1.00 7.40 11.06
N ILE A 135 0.03 8.18 11.55
CA ILE A 135 -0.74 9.13 10.75
C ILE A 135 0.16 10.19 10.14
N SER A 136 1.08 10.75 10.93
CA SER A 136 2.02 11.77 10.44
C SER A 136 2.86 11.24 9.28
N LEU A 137 3.39 10.02 9.42
CA LEU A 137 4.19 9.39 8.37
C LEU A 137 3.32 8.99 7.17
N MET A 138 2.15 8.40 7.36
CA MET A 138 1.25 8.07 6.24
C MET A 138 0.88 9.30 5.41
N ASN A 139 0.66 10.44 6.07
CA ASN A 139 0.36 11.71 5.40
C ASN A 139 1.61 12.40 4.82
N ASP A 140 2.81 12.08 5.28
CA ASP A 140 4.08 12.56 4.73
C ASP A 140 4.41 11.82 3.43
N SER A 141 3.67 12.17 2.40
CA SER A 141 3.80 11.66 1.04
C SER A 141 3.14 12.65 0.07
N PRO A 142 3.70 12.85 -1.13
CA PRO A 142 2.98 13.57 -2.18
C PRO A 142 1.72 12.82 -2.66
N TYR A 143 1.58 11.53 -2.32
CA TYR A 143 0.49 10.66 -2.74
C TYR A 143 -0.54 10.42 -1.61
N GLY A 144 -1.73 9.94 -2.01
CA GLY A 144 -2.87 9.70 -1.12
C GLY A 144 -3.98 8.90 -1.81
N LEU A 145 -3.64 7.76 -2.42
CA LEU A 145 -4.59 6.93 -3.17
C LEU A 145 -5.38 5.97 -2.25
N THR A 146 -4.68 5.00 -1.66
CA THR A 146 -5.28 4.02 -0.75
C THR A 146 -4.50 3.90 0.55
N ALA A 147 -5.20 3.53 1.62
CA ALA A 147 -4.62 3.15 2.90
C ALA A 147 -5.38 1.95 3.47
N SER A 148 -4.68 1.06 4.15
CA SER A 148 -5.28 -0.13 4.76
C SER A 148 -4.84 -0.23 6.20
N ILE A 149 -5.78 -0.07 7.13
CA ILE A 149 -5.58 -0.15 8.57
C ILE A 149 -5.95 -1.56 9.03
N TRP A 150 -5.09 -2.23 9.82
CA TRP A 150 -5.44 -3.53 10.39
C TRP A 150 -5.41 -3.50 11.90
N THR A 151 -6.47 -4.04 12.48
CA THR A 151 -6.63 -4.18 13.91
C THR A 151 -7.64 -5.29 14.21
N ASN A 152 -7.54 -5.92 15.37
CA ASN A 152 -8.47 -6.98 15.74
C ASN A 152 -9.76 -6.43 16.38
N ALA A 153 -10.57 -5.72 15.60
CA ALA A 153 -11.83 -5.11 16.05
C ALA A 153 -12.83 -6.13 16.64
N ALA A 154 -12.75 -7.40 16.21
CA ALA A 154 -13.59 -8.46 16.74
C ALA A 154 -13.25 -8.83 18.19
N ALA A 155 -11.97 -8.80 18.56
CA ALA A 155 -11.52 -9.03 19.93
C ALA A 155 -11.43 -7.73 20.76
N HIS A 156 -11.25 -6.59 20.08
CA HIS A 156 -11.02 -5.27 20.65
C HIS A 156 -11.93 -4.23 19.99
N PRO A 157 -13.23 -4.14 20.36
CA PRO A 157 -14.16 -3.18 19.75
C PRO A 157 -13.68 -1.73 19.83
N GLU A 158 -12.89 -1.38 20.84
CA GLU A 158 -12.24 -0.07 20.98
C GLU A 158 -11.32 0.28 19.79
N SER A 159 -10.80 -0.72 19.08
CA SER A 159 -9.93 -0.51 17.94
C SER A 159 -10.68 -0.14 16.66
N GLU A 160 -11.98 -0.43 16.57
CA GLU A 160 -12.85 0.10 15.52
C GLU A 160 -13.00 1.62 15.66
N ALA A 161 -13.15 2.12 16.89
CA ALA A 161 -13.17 3.55 17.16
C ALA A 161 -11.82 4.22 16.82
N ALA A 162 -10.70 3.55 17.11
CA ALA A 162 -9.38 4.01 16.70
C ALA A 162 -9.25 4.07 15.17
N PHE A 163 -9.72 3.04 14.45
CA PHE A 163 -9.79 3.04 12.99
C PHE A 163 -10.54 4.26 12.44
N LEU A 164 -11.74 4.54 12.96
CA LEU A 164 -12.53 5.70 12.52
C LEU A 164 -11.79 7.02 12.78
N ALA A 165 -11.17 7.16 13.96
CA ALA A 165 -10.40 8.35 14.31
C ALA A 165 -9.13 8.54 13.45
N ILE A 166 -8.47 7.45 13.07
CA ILE A 166 -7.32 7.47 12.15
C ILE A 166 -7.81 7.85 10.75
N MET A 167 -8.86 7.19 10.25
CA MET A 167 -9.46 7.43 8.93
C MET A 167 -9.77 8.91 8.71
N ASP A 168 -10.39 9.59 9.68
CA ASP A 168 -10.74 11.01 9.59
C ASP A 168 -9.53 11.95 9.47
N LYS A 169 -8.34 11.50 9.90
CA LYS A 169 -7.10 12.28 9.87
C LYS A 169 -6.23 11.93 8.64
N LEU A 170 -6.52 10.85 7.94
CA LEU A 170 -5.76 10.44 6.77
C LEU A 170 -6.10 11.31 5.55
N GLN A 171 -5.06 11.78 4.88
CA GLN A 171 -5.16 12.47 3.59
C GLN A 171 -5.09 11.44 2.47
N THR A 172 -6.10 10.57 2.41
CA THR A 172 -6.18 9.45 1.47
C THR A 172 -7.60 9.29 0.97
N GLY A 173 -7.77 8.95 -0.31
CA GLY A 173 -9.11 8.84 -0.90
C GLY A 173 -9.88 7.59 -0.48
N THR A 174 -9.25 6.42 -0.55
CA THR A 174 -9.89 5.13 -0.23
C THR A 174 -9.21 4.47 0.96
N VAL A 175 -9.96 4.23 2.05
CA VAL A 175 -9.41 3.64 3.29
C VAL A 175 -10.08 2.30 3.57
N PHE A 176 -9.28 1.30 3.94
CA PHE A 176 -9.74 -0.03 4.27
C PHE A 176 -9.49 -0.40 5.73
N LEU A 177 -10.34 -1.27 6.27
CA LEU A 177 -10.14 -1.95 7.55
C LEU A 177 -9.96 -3.46 7.30
N ASN A 178 -8.85 -4.04 7.76
CA ASN A 178 -8.54 -5.48 7.72
C ASN A 178 -8.64 -6.11 6.32
N ARG A 179 -8.37 -5.32 5.29
CA ARG A 179 -8.37 -5.75 3.88
C ARG A 179 -7.57 -4.75 3.07
N CYS A 180 -7.04 -5.18 1.94
CA CYS A 180 -6.42 -4.29 0.97
C CYS A 180 -6.81 -4.75 -0.43
N ASP A 181 -6.60 -3.86 -1.42
CA ASP A 181 -6.78 -4.18 -2.85
C ASP A 181 -8.12 -4.82 -3.21
N ALA A 182 -9.19 -4.35 -2.56
CA ALA A 182 -10.53 -4.88 -2.81
C ALA A 182 -11.43 -3.81 -3.42
N LEU A 183 -12.00 -4.13 -4.58
CA LEU A 183 -12.84 -3.23 -5.34
C LEU A 183 -14.32 -3.59 -5.15
N ASP A 184 -15.11 -2.57 -4.80
CA ASP A 184 -16.57 -2.63 -4.86
C ASP A 184 -17.04 -1.57 -5.87
N PRO A 185 -17.70 -1.95 -6.99
CA PRO A 185 -18.13 -1.00 -8.00
C PRO A 185 -19.17 0.02 -7.48
N ALA A 186 -19.83 -0.25 -6.35
CA ALA A 186 -20.77 0.67 -5.73
C ALA A 186 -20.08 1.76 -4.88
N LEU A 187 -18.85 1.53 -4.43
CA LEU A 187 -18.08 2.47 -3.61
C LEU A 187 -17.21 3.39 -4.49
N ALA A 188 -17.01 4.61 -4.01
CA ALA A 188 -16.18 5.58 -4.71
C ALA A 188 -14.71 5.17 -4.62
N TRP A 189 -14.01 5.18 -5.74
CA TRP A 189 -12.56 5.05 -5.79
C TRP A 189 -11.96 6.42 -6.06
N THR A 190 -11.25 6.94 -5.07
CA THR A 190 -10.68 8.29 -5.11
C THR A 190 -9.25 8.27 -4.64
N GLY A 191 -8.49 9.25 -5.11
CA GLY A 191 -7.19 9.63 -4.58
C GLY A 191 -7.16 11.14 -4.34
N VAL A 192 -6.24 11.59 -3.49
CA VAL A 192 -5.99 13.00 -3.22
C VAL A 192 -4.52 13.34 -3.50
N LYS A 193 -4.17 14.63 -3.38
CA LYS A 193 -2.82 15.16 -3.67
C LYS A 193 -2.42 14.83 -5.12
N ASP A 194 -1.23 14.27 -5.33
CA ASP A 194 -0.72 13.94 -6.65
C ASP A 194 -1.23 12.58 -7.17
N SER A 195 -1.97 11.82 -6.36
CA SER A 195 -2.59 10.54 -6.79
C SER A 195 -3.80 10.73 -7.73
N GLY A 196 -4.31 11.95 -7.86
CA GLY A 196 -5.35 12.27 -8.85
C GLY A 196 -6.41 13.24 -8.35
N ARG A 197 -7.34 13.55 -9.26
CA ARG A 197 -8.52 14.38 -9.01
C ARG A 197 -9.74 13.76 -9.67
N GLY A 198 -10.87 13.82 -8.99
CA GLY A 198 -12.12 13.21 -9.43
C GLY A 198 -12.40 11.88 -8.73
N VAL A 199 -13.34 11.12 -9.27
CA VAL A 199 -13.78 9.84 -8.70
C VAL A 199 -14.04 8.85 -9.81
N SER A 200 -13.58 7.62 -9.62
CA SER A 200 -13.92 6.46 -10.45
C SER A 200 -14.82 5.51 -9.64
N LEU A 201 -15.50 4.60 -10.33
CA LEU A 201 -16.51 3.71 -9.72
C LEU A 201 -17.65 4.49 -9.05
N SER A 202 -18.56 3.77 -8.39
CA SER A 202 -19.80 4.29 -7.80
C SER A 202 -20.68 5.07 -8.77
N LYS A 203 -21.84 5.52 -8.29
CA LYS A 203 -22.67 6.48 -9.03
C LYS A 203 -21.88 7.75 -9.41
N PHE A 204 -20.95 8.21 -8.57
CA PHE A 204 -20.23 9.46 -8.79
C PHE A 204 -19.24 9.40 -9.97
N GLY A 205 -18.60 8.24 -10.19
CA GLY A 205 -17.75 8.02 -11.36
C GLY A 205 -18.57 7.92 -12.63
N TYR A 206 -19.71 7.21 -12.60
CA TYR A 206 -20.58 7.09 -13.76
C TYR A 206 -21.27 8.42 -14.13
N ASP A 207 -21.64 9.25 -13.16
CA ASP A 207 -22.28 10.54 -13.43
C ASP A 207 -21.39 11.47 -14.28
N GLN A 208 -20.05 11.38 -14.15
CA GLN A 208 -19.08 12.10 -14.97
C GLN A 208 -19.05 11.65 -16.44
N LEU A 209 -19.52 10.44 -16.73
CA LEU A 209 -19.62 9.88 -18.07
C LEU A 209 -20.99 10.19 -18.72
N THR A 210 -21.87 10.90 -18.01
CA THR A 210 -23.18 11.31 -18.49
C THR A 210 -23.29 12.83 -18.59
N ARG A 211 -24.33 13.33 -19.27
CA ARG A 211 -24.60 14.77 -19.39
C ARG A 211 -25.95 15.09 -18.80
N ALA A 212 -25.95 15.70 -17.62
CA ALA A 212 -27.17 16.19 -16.99
C ALA A 212 -27.88 17.25 -17.86
N LYS A 213 -29.21 17.24 -17.88
CA LYS A 213 -30.05 18.26 -18.52
C LYS A 213 -31.12 18.71 -17.53
N SER A 214 -31.08 19.97 -17.15
CA SER A 214 -32.15 20.60 -16.37
C SER A 214 -33.22 21.15 -17.29
N VAL A 215 -34.48 20.92 -16.94
CA VAL A 215 -35.63 21.49 -17.66
C VAL A 215 -36.50 22.21 -16.64
N HIS A 216 -36.69 23.51 -16.84
CA HIS A 216 -37.52 24.35 -15.99
C HIS A 216 -38.75 24.76 -16.79
N MET A 217 -39.94 24.33 -16.35
CA MET A 217 -41.20 24.70 -16.96
C MET A 217 -41.98 25.63 -16.04
N LYS A 218 -42.38 26.79 -16.53
CA LYS A 218 -43.33 27.66 -15.84
C LYS A 218 -44.72 27.05 -15.94
N ILE A 219 -45.34 26.72 -14.82
CA ILE A 219 -46.76 26.35 -14.77
C ILE A 219 -47.56 27.65 -14.94
N VAL A 220 -48.42 27.71 -15.95
CA VAL A 220 -49.39 28.79 -16.13
C VAL A 220 -50.68 28.36 -15.42
N THR A 221 -50.92 28.88 -14.23
CA THR A 221 -52.21 28.74 -13.54
C THR A 221 -53.19 29.79 -14.07
N ALA A 222 -54.44 29.39 -14.30
CA ALA A 222 -55.52 30.25 -14.79
C ALA A 222 -55.97 31.30 -13.77
#